data_AF-A0A950GDF3-F1
#
_entry.id   AF-A0A950GDF3-F1
#
_cell.length_a   1.000
_cell.length_b   1.000
_cell.length_c   1.000
_cell.angle_alpha   90.00
_cell.angle_beta   90.00
_cell.angle_gamma   90.00
#
_symmetry.space_group_name_H-M   'P 1'
#
loop_
_entity.id
_entity.type
_entity.pdbx_description
1 polymer ?
#
loop_
_entity_poly.entity_id
_entity_poly.type
_entity_poly.pdbx_seq_one_letter_code
_entity_poly.pdbx_strand_id
1 'polypeptide(L)'
;VVKAPFAEVTTEDITAHCRKELAAYKVPKQIHFVDALQKPSVCKILRRDLRKMAVVEEDNVPAPQGYSPRTLSDFVGLGYQVFIASWRNPSDAQADWDLKSYVLALDRAGAAACEIAGSETLNIVGACSGGITAALLIALWGARGTKRAESFSLLVAIIDVEGSANTSLDLLANFEVLEFAKPFSRSKGVRDERDLGGAFAWLRPNDLIWAYWVNNYLLGQAPPAFDILFWNADTTNLSAALHGDLLDLLENGGMAGGKGPTICGHKLDLAQIACDVYLVGGETDHITPWAGTYLTTRGLGGKWQYVLSQSGHIQSLINSPGNPKARFFTNAANPPTADAFLAGAESHQGSWWPHWAEWLSAHGGDKVAAPKTLGSNKHKPGIDARGNYILAAA
;
A
#
# COMPACT_ATOMS: atom_id res chain seq x y z
N VAL A 1 25.84 -32.84 -3.53
CA VAL A 1 26.94 -33.83 -3.37
C VAL A 1 27.05 -34.61 -4.66
N VAL A 2 28.24 -34.77 -5.23
CA VAL A 2 28.44 -35.67 -6.38
C VAL A 2 28.94 -36.99 -5.83
N LYS A 3 28.18 -38.08 -6.04
CA LYS A 3 28.59 -39.40 -5.56
C LYS A 3 29.78 -39.92 -6.37
N ALA A 4 30.69 -40.62 -5.70
CA ALA A 4 31.69 -41.41 -6.40
C ALA A 4 30.98 -42.53 -7.19
N PRO A 5 31.57 -43.03 -8.29
CA PRO A 5 31.03 -44.16 -9.03
C PRO A 5 30.75 -45.34 -8.08
N PHE A 6 29.56 -45.94 -8.20
CA PHE A 6 29.10 -47.10 -7.40
C PHE A 6 28.90 -46.87 -5.89
N ALA A 7 29.03 -45.63 -5.40
CA ALA A 7 28.68 -45.31 -4.03
C ALA A 7 27.16 -45.22 -3.86
N GLU A 8 26.62 -46.00 -2.92
CA GLU A 8 25.27 -45.79 -2.40
C GLU A 8 25.33 -44.75 -1.30
N VAL A 9 24.47 -43.74 -1.38
CA VAL A 9 24.42 -42.63 -0.43
C VAL A 9 22.96 -42.39 -0.08
N THR A 10 22.64 -42.46 1.21
CA THR A 10 21.30 -42.24 1.73
C THR A 10 21.07 -40.77 2.14
N THR A 11 19.84 -40.39 2.42
CA THR A 11 19.49 -39.08 3.00
C THR A 11 20.14 -38.89 4.37
N GLU A 12 20.25 -39.95 5.15
CA GLU A 12 20.84 -39.97 6.49
C GLU A 12 22.35 -39.72 6.41
N ASP A 13 23.03 -40.34 5.46
CA ASP A 13 24.48 -40.17 5.26
C ASP A 13 24.82 -38.71 4.90
N ILE A 14 24.05 -38.10 4.01
CA ILE A 14 24.23 -36.69 3.63
C ILE A 14 23.91 -35.78 4.80
N THR A 15 22.84 -36.05 5.54
CA THR A 15 22.47 -35.24 6.71
C THR A 15 23.55 -35.31 7.79
N ALA A 16 24.08 -36.50 8.08
CA ALA A 16 25.15 -36.70 9.05
C ALA A 16 26.44 -36.00 8.61
N HIS A 17 26.82 -36.12 7.34
CA HIS A 17 27.97 -35.42 6.76
C HIS A 17 27.80 -33.89 6.86
N CYS A 18 26.63 -33.36 6.49
CA CYS A 18 26.33 -31.93 6.59
C CYS A 18 26.35 -31.43 8.04
N ARG A 19 25.82 -32.19 9.01
CA ARG A 19 25.87 -31.81 10.43
C ARG A 19 27.29 -31.76 10.99
N LYS A 20 28.17 -32.62 10.48
CA LYS A 20 29.57 -32.68 10.89
C LYS A 20 30.40 -31.54 10.28
N GLU A 21 30.18 -31.26 8.99
CA GLU A 21 31.06 -30.37 8.22
C GLU A 21 30.50 -28.94 8.05
N LEU A 22 29.20 -28.72 8.33
CA LEU A 22 28.55 -27.42 8.18
C LEU A 22 28.05 -26.89 9.53
N ALA A 23 28.02 -25.57 9.67
CA ALA A 23 27.33 -24.92 10.78
C ALA A 23 25.86 -25.35 10.83
N ALA A 24 25.28 -25.45 12.03
CA ALA A 24 23.94 -26.03 12.24
C ALA A 24 22.84 -25.43 11.34
N TYR A 25 22.94 -24.14 10.99
CA TYR A 25 21.97 -23.47 10.11
C TYR A 25 22.13 -23.79 8.62
N LYS A 26 23.25 -24.39 8.18
CA LYS A 26 23.54 -24.78 6.80
C LYS A 26 23.21 -26.26 6.51
N VAL A 27 22.75 -27.01 7.50
CA VAL A 27 22.34 -28.41 7.33
C VAL A 27 20.99 -28.45 6.59
N PRO A 28 20.90 -29.14 5.44
CA PRO A 28 19.67 -29.18 4.64
C PRO A 28 18.55 -29.91 5.39
N LYS A 29 17.32 -29.38 5.32
CA LYS A 29 16.11 -30.00 5.91
C LYS A 29 15.43 -31.00 4.97
N GLN A 30 15.66 -30.86 3.66
CA GLN A 30 15.14 -31.71 2.61
C GLN A 30 16.27 -32.05 1.65
N ILE A 31 16.33 -33.30 1.20
CA ILE A 31 17.36 -33.82 0.31
C ILE A 31 16.66 -34.58 -0.79
N HIS A 32 16.83 -34.11 -2.04
CA HIS A 32 16.31 -34.77 -3.22
C HIS A 32 17.47 -35.31 -4.05
N PHE A 33 17.37 -36.59 -4.42
CA PHE A 33 18.30 -37.22 -5.36
C PHE A 33 17.76 -37.04 -6.78
N VAL A 34 18.61 -36.58 -7.69
CA VAL A 34 18.30 -36.42 -9.11
C VAL A 34 19.35 -37.13 -9.94
N ASP A 35 18.92 -37.86 -10.96
CA ASP A 35 19.83 -38.64 -11.83
C ASP A 35 20.77 -37.74 -12.64
N ALA A 36 20.27 -36.55 -13.03
CA ALA A 36 21.07 -35.52 -13.67
C ALA A 36 20.50 -34.12 -13.39
N LEU A 37 21.38 -33.15 -13.16
CA LEU A 37 20.99 -31.74 -13.16
C LEU A 37 20.75 -31.32 -14.62
N GLN A 38 19.56 -30.82 -14.93
CA GLN A 38 19.25 -30.28 -16.26
C GLN A 38 20.17 -29.08 -16.54
N LYS A 39 21.22 -29.30 -17.35
CA LYS A 39 22.13 -28.25 -17.78
C LYS A 39 21.66 -27.72 -19.13
N PRO A 40 21.11 -26.49 -19.22
CA PRO A 40 20.96 -25.83 -20.51
C PRO A 40 22.35 -25.59 -21.15
N SER A 41 22.38 -25.27 -22.43
CA SER A 41 23.58 -25.04 -23.27
C SER A 41 24.61 -24.05 -22.69
N VAL A 42 24.25 -23.29 -21.66
CA VAL A 42 25.10 -22.33 -20.95
C VAL A 42 25.89 -22.97 -19.80
N CYS A 43 25.80 -24.30 -19.59
CA CYS A 43 26.48 -25.06 -18.52
C CYS A 43 26.31 -24.49 -17.10
N LYS A 44 25.29 -23.65 -16.89
CA LYS A 44 24.92 -23.05 -15.60
C LYS A 44 23.50 -23.48 -15.26
N ILE A 45 23.30 -23.88 -14.01
CA ILE A 45 21.98 -24.20 -13.48
C ILE A 45 21.25 -22.88 -13.24
N LEU A 46 20.15 -22.64 -13.95
CA LEU A 46 19.36 -21.42 -13.77
C LEU A 46 18.39 -21.61 -12.60
N ARG A 47 18.31 -20.62 -11.71
CA ARG A 47 17.41 -20.64 -10.54
C ARG A 47 15.94 -20.89 -10.91
N ARG A 48 15.50 -20.43 -12.09
CA ARG A 48 14.13 -20.65 -12.59
C ARG A 48 13.83 -22.13 -12.86
N ASP A 49 14.82 -22.90 -13.29
CA ASP A 49 14.64 -24.30 -13.65
C ASP A 49 14.60 -25.18 -12.40
N LEU A 50 15.37 -24.81 -11.35
CA LEU A 50 15.28 -25.42 -10.02
C LEU A 50 13.90 -25.22 -9.38
N ARG A 51 13.27 -24.04 -9.56
CA ARG A 51 11.91 -23.78 -9.04
C ARG A 51 10.88 -24.71 -9.66
N LYS A 52 10.94 -24.93 -10.98
CA LYS A 52 10.02 -25.87 -11.67
C LYS A 52 10.12 -27.30 -11.13
N MET A 53 11.31 -27.73 -10.71
CA MET A 53 11.53 -29.05 -10.13
C MET A 53 11.00 -29.17 -8.69
N ALA A 54 10.89 -28.05 -7.95
CA ALA A 54 10.40 -28.03 -6.57
C ALA A 54 8.86 -27.92 -6.47
N VAL A 55 8.18 -27.49 -7.53
CA VAL A 55 6.74 -27.14 -7.54
C VAL A 55 5.80 -28.35 -7.66
N VAL A 56 6.31 -29.57 -7.85
CA VAL A 56 5.46 -30.74 -8.14
C VAL A 56 4.71 -31.29 -6.90
N GLU A 57 4.97 -30.81 -5.68
CA GLU A 57 4.33 -31.34 -4.44
C GLU A 57 3.59 -30.31 -3.56
N GLU A 58 3.42 -29.05 -3.98
CA GLU A 58 2.82 -28.00 -3.11
C GLU A 58 1.29 -27.83 -3.18
N ASP A 59 0.55 -28.70 -3.88
CA ASP A 59 -0.92 -28.68 -3.89
C ASP A 59 -1.52 -29.43 -2.67
N ASN A 60 -1.30 -28.91 -1.44
CA ASN A 60 -2.18 -29.09 -0.27
C ASN A 60 -1.59 -28.51 1.03
N VAL A 61 -1.32 -27.20 1.07
CA VAL A 61 -1.09 -26.52 2.35
C VAL A 61 -2.39 -25.85 2.80
N PRO A 62 -3.10 -26.37 3.81
CA PRO A 62 -4.24 -25.66 4.37
C PRO A 62 -3.78 -24.33 4.99
N ALA A 63 -4.56 -23.28 4.77
CA ALA A 63 -4.28 -21.95 5.31
C ALA A 63 -4.08 -22.02 6.84
N PRO A 64 -3.12 -21.28 7.42
CA PRO A 64 -2.86 -21.32 8.86
C PRO A 64 -4.13 -21.00 9.65
N GLN A 65 -4.52 -21.88 10.57
CA GLN A 65 -5.56 -21.61 11.56
C GLN A 65 -5.01 -20.63 12.60
N GLY A 66 -5.26 -19.36 12.36
CA GLY A 66 -4.93 -18.24 13.24
C GLY A 66 -5.40 -16.95 12.58
N TYR A 67 -6.09 -16.12 13.36
CA TYR A 67 -6.70 -14.85 12.95
C TYR A 67 -5.94 -14.10 11.84
N SER A 68 -6.58 -13.99 10.67
CA SER A 68 -6.06 -13.25 9.50
C SER A 68 -6.44 -11.77 9.65
N PRO A 69 -5.50 -10.81 9.49
CA PRO A 69 -5.84 -9.40 9.50
C PRO A 69 -6.75 -9.09 8.31
N ARG A 70 -7.99 -8.69 8.56
CA ARG A 70 -8.95 -8.43 7.48
C ARG A 70 -9.61 -7.08 7.63
N THR A 71 -8.85 -6.01 7.33
CA THR A 71 -9.36 -4.62 7.20
C THR A 71 -10.79 -4.59 6.64
N LEU A 72 -10.99 -5.14 5.44
CA LEU A 72 -12.28 -5.14 4.74
C LEU A 72 -13.36 -5.99 5.43
N SER A 73 -13.00 -7.17 5.95
CA SER A 73 -13.96 -8.02 6.66
C SER A 73 -14.40 -7.37 7.97
N ASP A 74 -13.51 -6.61 8.61
CA ASP A 74 -13.79 -5.90 9.84
C ASP A 74 -14.74 -4.72 9.55
N PHE A 75 -14.57 -3.96 8.46
CA PHE A 75 -15.54 -2.93 8.04
C PHE A 75 -16.91 -3.49 7.69
N VAL A 76 -16.95 -4.61 6.97
CA VAL A 76 -18.21 -5.32 6.70
C VAL A 76 -18.84 -5.80 8.02
N GLY A 77 -18.03 -6.30 8.94
CA GLY A 77 -18.45 -6.71 10.28
C GLY A 77 -19.00 -5.57 11.14
N LEU A 78 -18.52 -4.34 10.93
CA LEU A 78 -19.06 -3.12 11.57
C LEU A 78 -20.39 -2.65 10.97
N GLY A 79 -20.87 -3.28 9.89
CA GLY A 79 -22.17 -3.00 9.28
C GLY A 79 -22.14 -1.97 8.15
N TYR A 80 -20.95 -1.63 7.62
CA TYR A 80 -20.84 -0.73 6.46
C TYR A 80 -21.04 -1.48 5.13
N GLN A 81 -21.68 -0.81 4.18
CA GLN A 81 -21.65 -1.22 2.76
C GLN A 81 -20.32 -0.76 2.15
N VAL A 82 -19.41 -1.71 1.90
CA VAL A 82 -18.04 -1.41 1.46
C VAL A 82 -17.92 -1.54 -0.06
N PHE A 83 -17.37 -0.50 -0.70
CA PHE A 83 -17.00 -0.47 -2.11
C PHE A 83 -15.50 -0.23 -2.24
N ILE A 84 -14.86 -0.83 -3.25
CA ILE A 84 -13.40 -0.75 -3.44
C ILE A 84 -13.09 -0.45 -4.90
N ALA A 85 -12.21 0.51 -5.14
CA ALA A 85 -11.61 0.72 -6.45
C ALA A 85 -10.46 -0.27 -6.67
N SER A 86 -10.65 -1.20 -7.62
CA SER A 86 -9.57 -2.08 -8.11
C SER A 86 -8.95 -1.44 -9.35
N TRP A 87 -7.70 -1.00 -9.24
CA TRP A 87 -6.98 -0.34 -10.32
C TRP A 87 -6.53 -1.35 -11.37
N ARG A 88 -6.66 -0.97 -12.65
CA ARG A 88 -6.06 -1.72 -13.75
C ARG A 88 -4.56 -1.47 -13.79
N ASN A 89 -3.78 -2.53 -13.97
CA ASN A 89 -2.36 -2.42 -14.28
C ASN A 89 -2.20 -1.85 -15.72
N PRO A 90 -1.65 -0.64 -15.92
CA PRO A 90 -1.58 -0.01 -17.23
C PRO A 90 -0.59 -0.72 -18.16
N SER A 91 -0.94 -0.78 -19.44
CA SER A 91 -0.04 -1.19 -20.54
C SER A 91 0.31 0.03 -21.40
N ASP A 92 1.16 -0.13 -22.43
CA ASP A 92 1.50 0.95 -23.37
C ASP A 92 0.29 1.69 -23.94
N ALA A 93 -0.83 0.98 -24.10
CA ALA A 93 -2.10 1.55 -24.56
C ALA A 93 -2.78 2.50 -23.55
N GLN A 94 -2.22 2.65 -22.35
CA GLN A 94 -2.67 3.51 -21.26
C GLN A 94 -1.59 4.50 -20.81
N ALA A 95 -0.52 4.67 -21.61
CA ALA A 95 0.60 5.56 -21.29
C ALA A 95 0.18 7.01 -21.02
N ASP A 96 -0.93 7.44 -21.62
CA ASP A 96 -1.52 8.79 -21.53
C ASP A 96 -2.44 8.99 -20.33
N TRP A 97 -2.71 7.96 -19.52
CA TRP A 97 -3.53 8.10 -18.32
C TRP A 97 -2.84 9.00 -17.30
N ASP A 98 -3.35 10.22 -17.17
CA ASP A 98 -2.87 11.28 -16.29
C ASP A 98 -3.60 11.29 -14.94
N LEU A 99 -3.20 12.15 -14.01
CA LEU A 99 -3.82 12.26 -12.68
C LEU A 99 -5.31 12.60 -12.77
N LYS A 100 -5.69 13.43 -13.75
CA LYS A 100 -7.10 13.73 -14.07
C LYS A 100 -7.88 12.46 -14.43
N SER A 101 -7.31 11.56 -15.23
CA SER A 101 -7.96 10.32 -15.66
C SER A 101 -8.30 9.43 -14.45
N TYR A 102 -7.38 9.32 -13.49
CA TYR A 102 -7.60 8.57 -12.25
C TYR A 102 -8.65 9.23 -11.34
N VAL A 103 -8.61 10.56 -11.18
CA VAL A 103 -9.63 11.32 -10.43
C VAL A 103 -11.02 11.13 -11.02
N LEU A 104 -11.16 11.23 -12.35
CA LEU A 104 -12.45 11.03 -13.03
C LEU A 104 -12.91 9.57 -13.05
N ALA A 105 -11.99 8.60 -12.94
CA ALA A 105 -12.35 7.21 -12.70
C ALA A 105 -12.97 7.03 -11.30
N LEU A 106 -12.38 7.64 -10.26
CA LEU A 106 -12.97 7.62 -8.91
C LEU A 106 -14.30 8.39 -8.83
N ASP A 107 -14.46 9.50 -9.54
CA ASP A 107 -15.74 10.24 -9.59
C ASP A 107 -16.87 9.33 -10.11
N ARG A 108 -16.61 8.60 -11.20
CA ARG A 108 -17.55 7.61 -11.76
C ARG A 108 -17.81 6.45 -10.79
N ALA A 109 -16.78 5.92 -10.15
CA ALA A 109 -16.91 4.84 -9.17
C ALA A 109 -17.73 5.28 -7.94
N GLY A 110 -17.49 6.49 -7.44
CA GLY A 110 -18.25 7.07 -6.33
C GLY A 110 -19.72 7.28 -6.68
N ALA A 111 -20.01 7.80 -7.89
CA ALA A 111 -21.39 7.91 -8.36
C ALA A 111 -22.09 6.54 -8.44
N ALA A 112 -21.41 5.51 -8.95
CA ALA A 112 -21.97 4.16 -9.00
C ALA A 112 -22.20 3.58 -7.60
N ALA A 113 -21.27 3.79 -6.65
CA ALA A 113 -21.43 3.36 -5.27
C ALA A 113 -22.64 4.02 -4.59
N CYS A 114 -22.82 5.33 -4.76
CA CYS A 114 -24.01 6.06 -4.32
C CYS A 114 -25.30 5.49 -4.92
N GLU A 115 -25.33 5.27 -6.24
CA GLU A 115 -26.50 4.72 -6.93
C GLU A 115 -26.84 3.28 -6.51
N ILE A 116 -25.84 2.45 -6.19
CA ILE A 116 -26.04 1.09 -5.68
C ILE A 116 -26.54 1.12 -4.23
N ALA A 117 -25.89 1.92 -3.38
CA ALA A 117 -26.20 2.01 -1.96
C ALA A 117 -27.50 2.76 -1.66
N GLY A 118 -28.00 3.56 -2.62
CA GLY A 118 -29.12 4.49 -2.39
C GLY A 118 -28.74 5.66 -1.47
N SER A 119 -27.47 6.05 -1.45
CA SER A 119 -26.93 7.13 -0.61
C SER A 119 -26.49 8.32 -1.47
N GLU A 120 -26.67 9.55 -0.99
CA GLU A 120 -26.17 10.76 -1.65
C GLU A 120 -24.68 11.00 -1.42
N THR A 121 -24.16 10.53 -0.28
CA THR A 121 -22.78 10.73 0.17
C THR A 121 -22.06 9.41 0.48
N LEU A 122 -20.73 9.49 0.60
CA LEU A 122 -19.82 8.39 0.87
C LEU A 122 -18.88 8.76 2.03
N ASN A 123 -18.58 7.79 2.88
CA ASN A 123 -17.37 7.81 3.69
C ASN A 123 -16.21 7.26 2.85
N ILE A 124 -15.15 8.05 2.69
CA ILE A 124 -14.08 7.75 1.74
C ILE A 124 -12.83 7.38 2.52
N VAL A 125 -12.16 6.31 2.10
CA VAL A 125 -10.87 5.90 2.66
C VAL A 125 -9.84 5.90 1.54
N GLY A 126 -8.75 6.64 1.75
CA GLY A 126 -7.62 6.70 0.82
C GLY A 126 -6.31 6.45 1.57
N ALA A 127 -5.48 5.57 1.02
CA ALA A 127 -4.16 5.27 1.58
C ALA A 127 -3.05 5.56 0.55
N CYS A 128 -1.91 6.07 1.00
CA CYS A 128 -0.75 6.38 0.15
C CYS A 128 -1.15 7.22 -1.09
N SER A 129 -0.74 6.82 -2.31
CA SER A 129 -1.12 7.51 -3.56
C SER A 129 -2.62 7.46 -3.87
N GLY A 130 -3.34 6.47 -3.35
CA GLY A 130 -4.80 6.44 -3.34
C GLY A 130 -5.39 7.56 -2.49
N GLY A 131 -4.72 7.94 -1.39
CA GLY A 131 -5.03 9.10 -0.57
C GLY A 131 -4.88 10.41 -1.33
N ILE A 132 -3.80 10.57 -2.10
CA ILE A 132 -3.59 11.74 -2.98
C ILE A 132 -4.73 11.86 -4.00
N THR A 133 -5.02 10.76 -4.70
CA THR A 133 -6.07 10.74 -5.74
C THR A 133 -7.47 11.01 -5.15
N ALA A 134 -7.75 10.46 -3.96
CA ALA A 134 -9.01 10.70 -3.26
C ALA A 134 -9.12 12.17 -2.78
N ALA A 135 -8.06 12.75 -2.23
CA ALA A 135 -8.04 14.15 -1.81
C ALA A 135 -8.33 15.09 -3.00
N LEU A 136 -7.74 14.82 -4.17
CA LEU A 136 -8.01 15.56 -5.41
C LEU A 136 -9.48 15.44 -5.87
N LEU A 137 -10.06 14.24 -5.78
CA LEU A 137 -11.48 14.05 -6.09
C LEU A 137 -12.37 14.85 -5.14
N ILE A 138 -12.10 14.80 -3.84
CA ILE A 138 -12.91 15.49 -2.83
C ILE A 138 -12.77 17.01 -3.00
N ALA A 139 -11.56 17.51 -3.26
CA ALA A 139 -11.33 18.91 -3.59
C ALA A 139 -12.09 19.33 -4.87
N LEU A 140 -12.09 18.49 -5.91
CA LEU A 140 -12.86 18.72 -7.14
C LEU A 140 -14.36 18.80 -6.88
N TRP A 141 -14.90 17.91 -6.05
CA TRP A 141 -16.30 17.98 -5.62
C TRP A 141 -16.59 19.28 -4.85
N GLY A 142 -15.72 19.67 -3.92
CA GLY A 142 -15.81 20.94 -3.20
C GLY A 142 -15.81 22.15 -4.16
N ALA A 143 -14.88 22.19 -5.11
CA ALA A 143 -14.77 23.24 -6.13
C ALA A 143 -16.00 23.33 -7.06
N ARG A 144 -16.72 22.22 -7.25
CA ARG A 144 -17.97 22.14 -8.03
C ARG A 144 -19.23 22.39 -7.18
N GLY A 145 -19.10 22.49 -5.85
CA GLY A 145 -20.24 22.49 -4.94
C GLY A 145 -21.00 21.16 -4.87
N THR A 146 -20.39 20.06 -5.31
CA THR A 146 -20.97 18.71 -5.22
C THR A 146 -20.75 18.15 -3.83
N LYS A 147 -21.83 17.86 -3.10
CA LYS A 147 -21.75 17.20 -1.78
C LYS A 147 -21.81 15.69 -1.96
N ARG A 148 -20.65 15.04 -1.95
CA ARG A 148 -20.54 13.57 -2.08
C ARG A 148 -19.64 12.90 -1.06
N ALA A 149 -18.72 13.64 -0.43
CA ALA A 149 -17.94 13.14 0.69
C ALA A 149 -18.64 13.52 2.00
N GLU A 150 -19.10 12.52 2.76
CA GLU A 150 -19.57 12.70 4.13
C GLU A 150 -18.38 12.87 5.08
N SER A 151 -17.39 11.99 4.93
CA SER A 151 -16.16 12.02 5.69
C SER A 151 -15.00 11.46 4.87
N PHE A 152 -13.76 11.78 5.26
CA PHE A 152 -12.55 11.34 4.59
C PHE A 152 -11.51 10.78 5.56
N SER A 153 -11.15 9.51 5.42
CA SER A 153 -10.06 8.88 6.15
C SER A 153 -8.81 8.81 5.27
N LEU A 154 -7.78 9.58 5.63
CA LEU A 154 -6.51 9.70 4.91
C LEU A 154 -5.40 8.98 5.66
N LEU A 155 -4.90 7.88 5.09
CA LEU A 155 -3.97 6.98 5.76
C LEU A 155 -2.59 7.03 5.09
N VAL A 156 -1.54 7.35 5.86
CA VAL A 156 -0.12 7.33 5.42
C VAL A 156 0.11 7.95 4.04
N ALA A 157 -0.38 9.18 3.87
CA ALA A 157 -0.30 9.93 2.63
C ALA A 157 0.08 11.37 2.90
N ILE A 158 0.92 11.93 2.04
CA ILE A 158 1.38 13.31 2.13
C ILE A 158 0.79 14.06 0.95
N ILE A 159 -0.04 15.03 1.25
CA ILE A 159 -0.75 15.85 0.26
C ILE A 159 -0.11 17.24 0.14
N ASP A 160 0.46 17.71 1.23
CA ASP A 160 1.16 18.98 1.32
C ASP A 160 2.63 18.72 1.68
N VAL A 161 3.54 19.18 0.83
CA VAL A 161 4.99 19.05 1.02
C VAL A 161 5.64 20.40 1.33
N GLU A 162 4.88 21.50 1.26
CA GLU A 162 5.37 22.80 1.68
C GLU A 162 5.56 22.83 3.20
N GLY A 163 6.81 22.96 3.63
CA GLY A 163 7.21 22.83 5.03
C GLY A 163 7.79 21.45 5.40
N SER A 164 7.87 20.51 4.45
CA SER A 164 8.62 19.25 4.62
C SER A 164 10.12 19.39 4.34
N ALA A 165 10.63 20.63 4.16
CA ALA A 165 12.06 20.91 4.07
C ALA A 165 12.77 20.32 5.29
N ASN A 166 13.84 19.54 5.08
CA ASN A 166 14.53 18.75 6.10
C ASN A 166 13.83 17.46 6.59
N THR A 167 12.82 16.93 5.88
CA THR A 167 12.31 15.56 6.12
C THR A 167 12.95 14.56 5.17
N SER A 168 12.82 13.25 5.41
CA SER A 168 13.28 12.22 4.45
C SER A 168 12.57 12.28 3.09
N LEU A 169 11.47 13.04 2.93
CA LEU A 169 10.94 13.35 1.60
C LEU A 169 11.87 14.26 0.78
N ASP A 170 12.60 15.14 1.43
CA ASP A 170 13.59 16.02 0.77
C ASP A 170 14.71 15.17 0.13
N LEU A 171 15.09 14.08 0.80
CA LEU A 171 16.04 13.08 0.27
C LEU A 171 15.49 12.29 -0.92
N LEU A 172 14.17 12.08 -0.94
CA LEU A 172 13.41 11.43 -2.01
C LEU A 172 13.20 12.34 -3.22
N ALA A 173 13.01 13.63 -2.96
CA ALA A 173 12.76 14.69 -3.94
C ALA A 173 14.03 15.35 -4.45
N ASN A 174 15.21 14.74 -4.27
CA ASN A 174 16.49 15.24 -4.76
C ASN A 174 16.34 15.70 -6.23
N PHE A 175 16.41 17.01 -6.44
CA PHE A 175 16.01 17.69 -7.67
C PHE A 175 16.77 17.19 -8.92
N GLU A 176 18.00 16.68 -8.75
CA GLU A 176 18.76 16.07 -9.85
C GLU A 176 18.13 14.76 -10.36
N VAL A 177 17.46 13.97 -9.51
CA VAL A 177 16.74 12.75 -9.96
C VAL A 177 15.45 13.11 -10.70
N LEU A 178 14.76 14.17 -10.29
CA LEU A 178 13.51 14.63 -10.88
C LEU A 178 13.68 15.22 -12.28
N GLU A 179 14.74 16.02 -12.51
CA GLU A 179 15.03 16.62 -13.81
C GLU A 179 15.32 15.56 -14.90
N PHE A 180 15.97 14.44 -14.54
CA PHE A 180 16.17 13.32 -15.45
C PHE A 180 14.96 12.38 -15.52
N ALA A 181 14.16 12.28 -14.46
CA ALA A 181 13.02 11.37 -14.39
C ALA A 181 11.90 11.73 -15.37
N LYS A 182 11.62 13.01 -15.63
CA LYS A 182 10.54 13.45 -16.54
C LYS A 182 10.81 13.16 -18.02
N PRO A 183 11.95 13.58 -18.61
CA PRO A 183 12.28 13.24 -20.00
C PRO A 183 12.39 11.72 -20.19
N PHE A 184 12.96 11.01 -19.21
CA PHE A 184 13.11 9.56 -19.23
C PHE A 184 11.74 8.85 -19.19
N SER A 185 10.80 9.28 -18.33
CA SER A 185 9.44 8.72 -18.30
C SER A 185 8.70 8.92 -19.62
N ARG A 186 8.81 10.12 -20.23
CA ARG A 186 8.18 10.42 -21.52
C ARG A 186 8.73 9.55 -22.65
N SER A 187 10.00 9.17 -22.59
CA SER A 187 10.64 8.34 -23.62
C SER A 187 10.22 6.87 -23.62
N LYS A 188 9.70 6.35 -22.49
CA LYS A 188 9.34 4.93 -22.35
C LYS A 188 7.84 4.61 -22.39
N GLY A 189 6.95 5.61 -22.31
CA GLY A 189 5.48 5.43 -22.36
C GLY A 189 4.87 4.81 -21.10
N VAL A 190 5.39 3.65 -20.67
CA VAL A 190 5.09 2.99 -19.40
C VAL A 190 6.41 2.61 -18.73
N ARG A 191 6.51 2.75 -17.40
CA ARG A 191 7.72 2.32 -16.69
C ARG A 191 7.71 0.80 -16.47
N ASP A 192 8.76 0.16 -16.98
CA ASP A 192 9.12 -1.25 -16.74
C ASP A 192 9.39 -1.48 -15.23
N GLU A 193 8.85 -2.59 -14.72
CA GLU A 193 8.81 -3.09 -13.34
C GLU A 193 10.11 -2.92 -12.52
N ARG A 194 11.27 -2.95 -13.17
CA ARG A 194 12.59 -2.98 -12.54
C ARG A 194 13.06 -1.62 -12.04
N ASP A 195 12.59 -0.53 -12.65
CA ASP A 195 13.04 0.82 -12.34
C ASP A 195 12.33 1.42 -11.10
N LEU A 196 11.03 1.12 -10.92
CA LEU A 196 10.23 1.56 -9.75
C LEU A 196 10.41 0.65 -8.53
N GLY A 197 10.43 -0.68 -8.74
CA GLY A 197 10.65 -1.65 -7.66
C GLY A 197 12.02 -1.49 -6.99
N GLY A 198 13.04 -1.09 -7.76
CA GLY A 198 14.36 -0.72 -7.25
C GLY A 198 14.30 0.49 -6.32
N ALA A 199 13.73 1.61 -6.77
CA ALA A 199 13.65 2.84 -5.96
C ALA A 199 12.87 2.63 -4.64
N PHE A 200 11.71 1.96 -4.67
CA PHE A 200 10.93 1.65 -3.46
C PHE A 200 11.60 0.64 -2.52
N ALA A 201 12.41 -0.29 -3.05
CA ALA A 201 13.20 -1.21 -2.24
C ALA A 201 14.39 -0.52 -1.54
N TRP A 202 14.98 0.48 -2.18
CA TRP A 202 16.12 1.26 -1.66
C TRP A 202 15.72 2.27 -0.58
N LEU A 203 14.46 2.72 -0.54
CA LEU A 203 13.96 3.69 0.43
C LEU A 203 13.68 3.12 1.82
N ARG A 204 13.98 1.84 2.05
CA ARG A 204 13.74 1.19 3.34
C ARG A 204 14.94 1.29 4.28
N PRO A 205 14.82 1.93 5.46
CA PRO A 205 15.69 1.67 6.59
C PRO A 205 15.36 0.30 7.20
N ASN A 206 16.41 -0.52 7.32
CA ASN A 206 16.72 -1.64 8.23
C ASN A 206 15.66 -2.59 8.83
N ASP A 207 14.42 -2.20 9.14
CA ASP A 207 13.57 -3.04 10.02
C ASP A 207 13.04 -4.31 9.33
N LEU A 208 12.75 -4.23 8.03
CA LEU A 208 12.42 -5.39 7.20
C LEU A 208 13.63 -5.99 6.47
N ILE A 209 14.71 -5.21 6.30
CA ILE A 209 15.91 -5.66 5.59
C ILE A 209 16.79 -6.51 6.50
N TRP A 210 17.03 -6.15 7.75
CA TRP A 210 18.08 -6.82 8.54
C TRP A 210 17.69 -8.24 8.96
N ALA A 211 16.43 -8.46 9.36
CA ALA A 211 15.90 -9.80 9.59
C ALA A 211 15.85 -10.63 8.29
N TYR A 212 15.56 -10.00 7.14
CA TYR A 212 15.55 -10.63 5.83
C TYR A 212 16.95 -10.99 5.32
N TRP A 213 17.93 -10.10 5.45
CA TRP A 213 19.31 -10.30 4.98
C TRP A 213 20.05 -11.30 5.86
N VAL A 214 19.86 -11.25 7.18
CA VAL A 214 20.43 -12.25 8.10
C VAL A 214 19.82 -13.63 7.83
N ASN A 215 18.49 -13.75 7.70
CA ASN A 215 17.86 -15.06 7.46
C ASN A 215 18.06 -15.62 6.04
N ASN A 216 18.08 -14.77 5.01
CA ASN A 216 18.07 -15.23 3.61
C ASN A 216 19.46 -15.21 2.96
N TYR A 217 20.25 -14.16 3.22
CA TYR A 217 21.56 -14.00 2.58
C TYR A 217 22.68 -14.67 3.40
N LEU A 218 22.60 -14.59 4.74
CA LEU A 218 23.60 -15.22 5.62
C LEU A 218 23.22 -16.65 6.05
N LEU A 219 21.93 -16.94 6.27
CA LEU A 219 21.47 -18.24 6.80
C LEU A 219 20.84 -19.18 5.75
N GLY A 220 20.61 -18.71 4.51
CA GLY A 220 20.18 -19.57 3.39
C GLY A 220 18.79 -20.21 3.55
N GLN A 221 17.91 -19.65 4.38
CA GLN A 221 16.57 -20.17 4.59
C GLN A 221 15.60 -19.62 3.54
N ALA A 222 14.63 -20.43 3.10
CA ALA A 222 13.49 -19.92 2.35
C ALA A 222 12.66 -19.03 3.29
N PRO A 223 12.26 -17.82 2.86
CA PRO A 223 11.41 -16.99 3.70
C PRO A 223 10.08 -17.72 3.93
N PRO A 224 9.52 -17.70 5.16
CA PRO A 224 8.13 -18.10 5.33
C PRO A 224 7.26 -17.24 4.41
N ALA A 225 6.22 -17.83 3.82
CA ALA A 225 5.26 -17.09 3.00
C ALA A 225 4.65 -15.97 3.85
N PHE A 226 5.21 -14.77 3.71
CA PHE A 226 4.81 -13.60 4.47
C PHE A 226 3.95 -12.77 3.52
N ASP A 227 2.66 -12.66 3.81
CA ASP A 227 1.66 -12.06 2.91
C ASP A 227 2.07 -10.67 2.41
N ILE A 228 2.71 -9.87 3.27
CA ILE A 228 3.22 -8.53 2.95
C ILE A 228 4.35 -8.59 1.91
N LEU A 229 5.20 -9.63 1.93
CA LEU A 229 6.25 -9.81 0.94
C LEU A 229 5.67 -10.26 -0.40
N PHE A 230 4.63 -11.11 -0.40
CA PHE A 230 3.92 -11.47 -1.62
C PHE A 230 3.27 -10.23 -2.24
N TRP A 231 2.50 -9.46 -1.46
CA TRP A 231 1.91 -8.18 -1.91
C TRP A 231 2.96 -7.22 -2.46
N ASN A 232 4.11 -7.10 -1.80
CA ASN A 232 5.17 -6.18 -2.23
C ASN A 232 5.92 -6.66 -3.49
N ALA A 233 5.94 -7.97 -3.75
CA ALA A 233 6.54 -8.52 -4.96
C ALA A 233 5.58 -8.46 -6.17
N ASP A 234 4.28 -8.31 -5.91
CA ASP A 234 3.23 -8.15 -6.92
C ASP A 234 3.11 -6.67 -7.34
N THR A 235 4.13 -6.21 -8.08
CA THR A 235 4.24 -4.82 -8.52
C THR A 235 3.28 -4.50 -9.66
N THR A 236 2.89 -3.23 -9.77
CA THR A 236 2.11 -2.71 -10.91
C THR A 236 2.88 -1.63 -11.66
N ASN A 237 2.55 -1.47 -12.95
CA ASN A 237 3.07 -0.41 -13.79
C ASN A 237 2.44 0.94 -13.42
N LEU A 238 3.12 2.02 -13.81
CA LEU A 238 2.63 3.39 -13.71
C LEU A 238 2.70 4.03 -15.09
N SER A 239 1.61 4.63 -15.55
CA SER A 239 1.60 5.39 -16.81
C SER A 239 2.57 6.57 -16.71
N ALA A 240 3.24 6.89 -17.81
CA ALA A 240 4.20 8.00 -17.83
C ALA A 240 3.54 9.35 -17.50
N ALA A 241 2.29 9.57 -17.96
CA ALA A 241 1.54 10.78 -17.67
C ALA A 241 1.24 10.93 -16.17
N LEU A 242 0.68 9.90 -15.51
CA LEU A 242 0.43 9.93 -14.06
C LEU A 242 1.72 10.13 -13.26
N HIS A 243 2.80 9.44 -13.65
CA HIS A 243 4.09 9.63 -13.00
C HIS A 243 4.57 11.09 -13.10
N GLY A 244 4.47 11.70 -14.29
CA GLY A 244 4.80 13.11 -14.50
C GLY A 244 3.98 14.04 -13.61
N ASP A 245 2.67 13.85 -13.56
CA ASP A 245 1.77 14.68 -12.75
C ASP A 245 2.04 14.57 -11.25
N LEU A 246 2.41 13.37 -10.75
CA LEU A 246 2.79 13.18 -9.35
C LEU A 246 4.10 13.90 -9.01
N LEU A 247 5.06 13.94 -9.94
CA LEU A 247 6.29 14.72 -9.75
C LEU A 247 5.99 16.23 -9.78
N ASP A 248 5.14 16.69 -10.71
CA ASP A 248 4.71 18.09 -10.75
C ASP A 248 4.01 18.49 -9.46
N LEU A 249 3.19 17.60 -8.87
CA LEU A 249 2.54 17.86 -7.58
C LEU A 249 3.57 18.08 -6.45
N LEU A 250 4.58 17.21 -6.38
CA LEU A 250 5.66 17.31 -5.40
C LEU A 250 6.49 18.59 -5.58
N GLU A 251 6.90 18.89 -6.83
CA GLU A 251 7.68 20.09 -7.15
C GLU A 251 6.91 21.39 -6.85
N ASN A 252 5.59 21.39 -7.06
CA ASN A 252 4.75 22.55 -6.80
C ASN A 252 4.46 22.77 -5.31
N GLY A 253 4.90 21.88 -4.41
CA GLY A 253 4.66 22.03 -2.97
C GLY A 253 3.42 21.30 -2.46
N GLY A 254 2.70 20.56 -3.30
CA GLY A 254 1.47 19.85 -2.93
C GLY A 254 0.20 20.60 -3.29
N MET A 255 -0.84 20.51 -2.44
CA MET A 255 -2.18 21.04 -2.71
C MET A 255 -2.62 22.20 -1.81
N ALA A 256 -1.77 22.75 -0.94
CA ALA A 256 -2.13 23.89 -0.11
C ALA A 256 -1.84 25.23 -0.80
N GLY A 257 -2.48 26.31 -0.33
CA GLY A 257 -2.10 27.68 -0.71
C GLY A 257 -2.27 28.02 -2.19
N GLY A 258 -3.18 27.35 -2.88
CA GLY A 258 -3.45 27.52 -4.31
C GLY A 258 -2.42 26.85 -5.22
N LYS A 259 -1.65 25.87 -4.72
CA LYS A 259 -0.58 25.19 -5.48
C LYS A 259 -1.00 23.92 -6.19
N GLY A 260 -2.12 23.32 -5.78
CA GLY A 260 -2.60 22.05 -6.34
C GLY A 260 -2.91 22.09 -7.84
N PRO A 261 -3.11 20.94 -8.49
CA PRO A 261 -3.27 20.88 -9.94
C PRO A 261 -4.60 21.48 -10.40
N THR A 262 -4.68 21.86 -11.68
CA THR A 262 -5.95 22.26 -12.31
C THR A 262 -6.59 21.05 -12.98
N ILE A 263 -7.74 20.62 -12.48
CA ILE A 263 -8.51 19.50 -13.04
C ILE A 263 -9.89 20.01 -13.45
N CYS A 264 -10.30 19.72 -14.69
CA CYS A 264 -11.58 20.13 -15.25
C CYS A 264 -11.88 21.64 -15.11
N GLY A 265 -10.84 22.49 -15.24
CA GLY A 265 -10.98 23.95 -15.12
C GLY A 265 -10.99 24.49 -13.69
N HIS A 266 -10.90 23.62 -12.67
CA HIS A 266 -10.83 24.02 -11.26
C HIS A 266 -9.41 23.85 -10.74
N LYS A 267 -8.83 24.92 -10.18
CA LYS A 267 -7.60 24.85 -9.39
C LYS A 267 -7.94 24.17 -8.06
N LEU A 268 -7.36 23.00 -7.82
CA LEU A 268 -7.68 22.19 -6.66
C LEU A 268 -6.82 22.61 -5.46
N ASP A 269 -7.45 22.64 -4.29
CA ASP A 269 -6.81 23.05 -3.04
C ASP A 269 -7.35 22.24 -1.85
N LEU A 270 -6.52 21.99 -0.83
CA LEU A 270 -6.94 21.33 0.41
C LEU A 270 -8.12 22.04 1.11
N ALA A 271 -8.22 23.36 0.98
CA ALA A 271 -9.30 24.14 1.59
C ALA A 271 -10.68 23.79 1.00
N GLN A 272 -10.71 23.14 -0.17
CA GLN A 272 -11.94 22.66 -0.80
C GLN A 272 -12.43 21.33 -0.20
N ILE A 273 -11.61 20.65 0.61
CA ILE A 273 -11.99 19.46 1.38
C ILE A 273 -12.70 19.93 2.65
N ALA A 274 -14.02 20.11 2.55
CA ALA A 274 -14.85 20.66 3.62
C ALA A 274 -15.52 19.62 4.53
N CYS A 275 -15.44 18.33 4.19
CA CYS A 275 -15.93 17.24 5.05
C CYS A 275 -14.99 17.00 6.24
N ASP A 276 -15.46 16.27 7.26
CA ASP A 276 -14.60 15.90 8.39
C ASP A 276 -13.54 14.88 7.94
N VAL A 277 -12.31 15.03 8.45
CA VAL A 277 -11.14 14.26 8.02
C VAL A 277 -10.47 13.52 9.18
N TYR A 278 -10.22 12.23 9.01
CA TYR A 278 -9.47 11.39 9.93
C TYR A 278 -8.12 11.04 9.32
N LEU A 279 -7.03 11.50 9.91
CA LEU A 279 -5.67 11.31 9.37
C LEU A 279 -4.89 10.30 10.21
N VAL A 280 -4.12 9.43 9.55
CA VAL A 280 -3.23 8.47 10.21
C VAL A 280 -1.80 8.58 9.69
N GLY A 281 -0.85 8.76 10.60
CA GLY A 281 0.59 8.61 10.36
C GLY A 281 1.20 7.41 11.09
N GLY A 282 2.38 6.97 10.65
CA GLY A 282 3.20 5.98 11.37
C GLY A 282 4.41 6.63 12.03
N GLU A 283 4.60 6.42 13.33
CA GLU A 283 5.70 6.99 14.13
C GLU A 283 7.08 6.66 13.54
N THR A 284 7.24 5.46 12.97
CA THR A 284 8.48 5.00 12.33
C THR A 284 8.36 4.85 10.81
N ASP A 285 7.36 5.50 10.20
CA ASP A 285 7.17 5.53 8.76
C ASP A 285 8.24 6.40 8.08
N HIS A 286 9.05 5.77 7.24
CA HIS A 286 10.11 6.41 6.48
C HIS A 286 9.71 6.77 5.05
N ILE A 287 8.60 6.19 4.54
CA ILE A 287 8.07 6.46 3.20
C ILE A 287 7.27 7.76 3.25
N THR A 288 6.36 7.84 4.23
CA THR A 288 5.57 9.02 4.52
C THR A 288 5.80 9.44 5.98
N PRO A 289 6.93 10.13 6.27
CA PRO A 289 7.21 10.72 7.58
C PRO A 289 5.97 11.37 8.17
N TRP A 290 5.61 10.97 9.39
CA TRP A 290 4.36 11.41 10.01
C TRP A 290 4.30 12.93 10.20
N ALA A 291 5.44 13.61 10.38
CA ALA A 291 5.49 15.06 10.39
C ALA A 291 4.96 15.65 9.07
N GLY A 292 5.29 15.04 7.93
CA GLY A 292 4.77 15.43 6.61
C GLY A 292 3.28 15.12 6.44
N THR A 293 2.80 13.97 6.94
CA THR A 293 1.36 13.70 6.92
C THR A 293 0.59 14.64 7.85
N TYR A 294 1.19 15.08 8.96
CA TYR A 294 0.63 16.06 9.88
C TYR A 294 0.51 17.45 9.26
N LEU A 295 1.47 17.88 8.43
CA LEU A 295 1.40 19.17 7.72
C LEU A 295 0.13 19.33 6.89
N THR A 296 -0.39 18.23 6.33
CA THR A 296 -1.64 18.22 5.56
C THR A 296 -2.82 18.83 6.34
N THR A 297 -2.82 18.75 7.68
CA THR A 297 -3.88 19.32 8.53
C THR A 297 -4.03 20.84 8.42
N ARG A 298 -2.98 21.56 8.01
CA ARG A 298 -2.96 23.03 7.92
C ARG A 298 -3.79 23.58 6.76
N GLY A 299 -3.97 22.80 5.71
CA GLY A 299 -4.68 23.21 4.50
C GLY A 299 -6.15 22.80 4.46
N LEU A 300 -6.60 21.90 5.35
CA LEU A 300 -7.94 21.32 5.28
C LEU A 300 -9.04 22.36 5.61
N GLY A 301 -10.11 22.36 4.81
CA GLY A 301 -11.27 23.23 5.03
C GLY A 301 -12.26 22.71 6.07
N GLY A 302 -12.30 21.39 6.27
CA GLY A 302 -13.16 20.72 7.25
C GLY A 302 -12.48 20.50 8.61
N LYS A 303 -13.23 19.95 9.57
CA LYS A 303 -12.66 19.54 10.85
C LYS A 303 -11.76 18.34 10.63
N TRP A 304 -10.74 18.19 11.45
CA TRP A 304 -9.83 17.07 11.34
C TRP A 304 -9.45 16.49 12.69
N GLN A 305 -9.11 15.21 12.66
CA GLN A 305 -8.55 14.48 13.78
C GLN A 305 -7.33 13.70 13.29
N TYR A 306 -6.21 13.85 13.99
CA TYR A 306 -4.97 13.19 13.63
C TYR A 306 -4.62 12.08 14.63
N VAL A 307 -4.21 10.93 14.12
CA VAL A 307 -3.76 9.77 14.89
C VAL A 307 -2.38 9.33 14.45
N LEU A 308 -1.48 9.15 15.42
CA LEU A 308 -0.14 8.62 15.18
C LEU A 308 -0.05 7.18 15.68
N SER A 309 0.11 6.22 14.79
CA SER A 309 0.31 4.82 15.17
C SER A 309 1.79 4.54 15.47
N GLN A 310 2.12 3.82 16.55
CA GLN A 310 3.48 3.33 16.81
C GLN A 310 3.82 2.17 15.86
N SER A 311 4.13 2.48 14.61
CA SER A 311 4.42 1.49 13.57
C SER A 311 5.02 2.16 12.34
N GLY A 312 5.67 1.34 11.49
CA GLY A 312 6.11 1.73 10.16
C GLY A 312 4.94 1.77 9.15
N HIS A 313 5.23 2.10 7.90
CA HIS A 313 4.23 2.40 6.86
C HIS A 313 3.11 1.36 6.70
N ILE A 314 3.44 0.09 6.49
CA ILE A 314 2.42 -0.97 6.30
C ILE A 314 1.85 -1.42 7.64
N GLN A 315 2.66 -1.42 8.70
CA GLN A 315 2.23 -1.83 10.04
C GLN A 315 1.23 -0.84 10.65
N SER A 316 1.32 0.45 10.31
CA SER A 316 0.36 1.46 10.75
C SER A 316 -1.00 1.29 10.07
N LEU A 317 -1.03 0.81 8.82
CA LEU A 317 -2.25 0.44 8.10
C LEU A 317 -2.87 -0.86 8.64
N ILE A 318 -2.07 -1.92 8.70
CA ILE A 318 -2.51 -3.28 9.06
C ILE A 318 -2.25 -3.52 10.55
N ASN A 319 -3.00 -2.81 11.39
CA ASN A 319 -2.92 -2.92 12.84
C ASN A 319 -4.26 -3.43 13.39
N SER A 320 -4.62 -4.69 13.14
CA SER A 320 -5.89 -5.24 13.62
C SER A 320 -5.98 -5.25 15.16
N PRO A 321 -7.19 -5.14 15.73
CA PRO A 321 -7.39 -5.29 17.17
C PRO A 321 -6.85 -6.62 17.71
N GLY A 322 -6.44 -6.63 18.97
CA GLY A 322 -5.92 -7.81 19.66
C GLY A 322 -4.39 -7.92 19.71
N ASN A 323 -3.65 -7.02 19.05
CA ASN A 323 -2.20 -6.91 19.26
C ASN A 323 -1.90 -6.17 20.58
N PRO A 324 -1.40 -6.85 21.63
CA PRO A 324 -1.15 -6.22 22.92
C PRO A 324 0.03 -5.24 22.90
N LYS A 325 0.87 -5.28 21.85
CA LYS A 325 2.02 -4.37 21.69
C LYS A 325 1.68 -3.13 20.85
N ALA A 326 0.50 -3.08 20.23
CA ALA A 326 0.08 -1.91 19.49
C ALA A 326 -0.18 -0.75 20.45
N ARG A 327 0.18 0.47 20.03
CA ARG A 327 -0.23 1.71 20.65
C ARG A 327 -0.45 2.77 19.57
N PHE A 328 -1.23 3.79 19.90
CA PHE A 328 -1.39 4.98 19.07
C PHE A 328 -1.49 6.22 19.94
N PHE A 329 -1.31 7.37 19.33
CA PHE A 329 -1.36 8.66 20.01
C PHE A 329 -2.40 9.58 19.37
N THR A 330 -3.06 10.36 20.21
CA THR A 330 -4.02 11.40 19.81
C THR A 330 -3.72 12.69 20.56
N ASN A 331 -4.11 13.84 20.01
CA ASN A 331 -3.99 15.11 20.71
C ASN A 331 -5.19 15.99 20.37
N ALA A 332 -6.13 16.11 21.32
CA ALA A 332 -7.36 16.87 21.11
C ALA A 332 -7.15 18.39 20.97
N ALA A 333 -5.99 18.92 21.35
CA ALA A 333 -5.68 20.34 21.24
C ALA A 333 -5.35 20.77 19.80
N ASN A 334 -5.16 19.82 18.87
CA ASN A 334 -4.91 20.08 17.45
C ASN A 334 -3.84 21.18 17.21
N PRO A 335 -2.63 21.05 17.79
CA PRO A 335 -1.63 22.11 17.73
C PRO A 335 -1.08 22.32 16.30
N PRO A 336 -0.51 23.49 15.99
CA PRO A 336 -0.10 23.81 14.62
C PRO A 336 1.15 23.06 14.12
N THR A 337 1.90 22.38 14.99
CA THR A 337 3.14 21.67 14.63
C THR A 337 3.12 20.21 15.09
N ALA A 338 3.82 19.36 14.35
CA ALA A 338 3.99 17.95 14.67
C ALA A 338 4.67 17.76 16.05
N ASP A 339 5.72 18.53 16.34
CA ASP A 339 6.41 18.44 17.64
C ASP A 339 5.47 18.79 18.81
N ALA A 340 4.64 19.82 18.66
CA ALA A 340 3.65 20.17 19.67
C ALA A 340 2.54 19.13 19.78
N PHE A 341 2.17 18.49 18.65
CA PHE A 341 1.25 17.36 18.65
C PHE A 341 1.81 16.24 19.54
N LEU A 342 3.04 15.79 19.30
CA LEU A 342 3.64 14.70 20.06
C LEU A 342 3.87 15.08 21.53
N ALA A 343 4.33 16.29 21.82
CA ALA A 343 4.60 16.75 23.18
C ALA A 343 3.35 16.78 24.07
N GLY A 344 2.17 17.04 23.49
CA GLY A 344 0.89 17.04 24.20
C GLY A 344 0.03 15.80 23.94
N ALA A 345 0.56 14.77 23.29
CA ALA A 345 -0.24 13.63 22.89
C ALA A 345 -0.57 12.69 24.06
N GLU A 346 -1.79 12.17 24.06
CA GLU A 346 -2.22 11.06 24.90
C GLU A 346 -1.88 9.74 24.21
N SER A 347 -1.29 8.80 24.95
CA SER A 347 -0.96 7.46 24.46
C SER A 347 -2.09 6.48 24.79
N HIS A 348 -2.55 5.75 23.78
CA HIS A 348 -3.61 4.75 23.87
C HIS A 348 -3.06 3.36 23.57
N GLN A 349 -3.36 2.38 24.43
CA GLN A 349 -2.96 0.99 24.22
C GLN A 349 -3.90 0.30 23.23
N GLY A 350 -3.33 -0.48 22.31
CA GLY A 350 -4.06 -1.25 21.30
C GLY A 350 -4.03 -0.64 19.91
N SER A 351 -4.89 -1.18 19.04
CA SER A 351 -5.09 -0.68 17.68
C SER A 351 -5.83 0.65 17.69
N TRP A 352 -5.54 1.51 16.70
CA TRP A 352 -6.32 2.73 16.45
C TRP A 352 -7.65 2.45 15.73
N TRP A 353 -7.88 1.23 15.21
CA TRP A 353 -9.09 0.90 14.46
C TRP A 353 -10.40 1.03 15.26
N PRO A 354 -10.49 0.63 16.54
CA PRO A 354 -11.69 0.88 17.34
C PRO A 354 -12.00 2.37 17.51
N HIS A 355 -10.98 3.19 17.70
CA HIS A 355 -11.11 4.65 17.79
C HIS A 355 -11.57 5.25 16.44
N TRP A 356 -11.04 4.75 15.32
CA TRP A 356 -11.54 5.14 14.00
C TRP A 356 -12.97 4.66 13.74
N ALA A 357 -13.33 3.44 14.15
CA ALA A 357 -14.67 2.90 14.00
C ALA A 357 -15.71 3.73 14.79
N GLU A 358 -15.35 4.19 15.99
CA GLU A 358 -16.16 5.12 16.78
C GLU A 358 -16.35 6.44 16.05
N TRP A 359 -15.27 7.06 15.55
CA TRP A 359 -15.35 8.28 14.75
C TRP A 359 -16.24 8.09 13.50
N LEU A 360 -16.03 7.01 12.76
CA LEU A 360 -16.76 6.70 11.53
C LEU A 360 -18.25 6.46 11.80
N SER A 361 -18.62 5.94 12.98
CA SER A 361 -20.01 5.70 13.35
C SER A 361 -20.85 6.98 13.41
N ALA A 362 -20.21 8.13 13.71
CA ALA A 362 -20.86 9.44 13.68
C ALA A 362 -21.16 9.92 12.24
N HIS A 363 -20.53 9.29 11.23
CA HIS A 363 -20.68 9.59 9.80
C HIS A 363 -21.41 8.47 9.04
N GLY A 364 -21.93 7.45 9.73
CA GLY A 364 -22.57 6.28 9.12
C GLY A 364 -24.05 6.43 8.79
N GLY A 365 -24.70 7.49 9.29
CA GLY A 365 -26.16 7.65 9.22
C GLY A 365 -26.93 6.58 10.00
N ASP A 366 -28.24 6.50 9.76
CA ASP A 366 -29.10 5.50 10.38
C ASP A 366 -28.81 4.10 9.84
N LYS A 367 -28.88 3.09 10.73
CA LYS A 367 -28.77 1.69 10.31
C LYS A 367 -29.97 1.28 9.46
N VAL A 368 -29.68 0.65 8.33
CA VAL A 368 -30.68 0.06 7.44
C VAL A 368 -30.52 -1.46 7.38
N ALA A 369 -31.58 -2.15 6.92
CA ALA A 369 -31.47 -3.58 6.64
C ALA A 369 -30.42 -3.83 5.54
N ALA A 370 -29.56 -4.82 5.75
CA ALA A 370 -28.54 -5.18 4.77
C ALA A 370 -29.18 -5.57 3.42
N PRO A 371 -28.65 -5.09 2.27
CA PRO A 371 -29.11 -5.50 0.96
C PRO A 371 -29.03 -7.03 0.79
N LYS A 372 -30.07 -7.63 0.22
CA LYS A 372 -30.14 -9.09 -0.02
C LYS A 372 -29.43 -9.53 -1.30
N THR A 373 -29.11 -8.57 -2.18
CA THR A 373 -28.49 -8.81 -3.49
C THR A 373 -27.37 -7.80 -3.70
N LEU A 374 -26.32 -8.20 -4.40
CA LEU A 374 -25.27 -7.29 -4.83
C LEU A 374 -25.74 -6.43 -6.01
N GLY A 375 -25.19 -5.23 -6.13
CA GLY A 375 -25.46 -4.31 -7.24
C GLY A 375 -26.87 -3.73 -7.24
N SER A 376 -27.32 -3.29 -8.41
CA SER A 376 -28.67 -2.74 -8.64
C SER A 376 -29.17 -3.08 -10.05
N ASN A 377 -30.40 -2.68 -10.39
CA ASN A 377 -30.94 -2.88 -11.74
C ASN A 377 -30.07 -2.20 -12.83
N LYS A 378 -29.49 -1.04 -12.51
CA LYS A 378 -28.59 -0.28 -13.40
C LYS A 378 -27.16 -0.83 -13.36
N HIS A 379 -26.70 -1.26 -12.18
CA HIS A 379 -25.36 -1.79 -11.95
C HIS A 379 -25.40 -3.26 -11.57
N LYS A 380 -25.65 -4.11 -12.57
CA LYS A 380 -25.72 -5.56 -12.33
C LYS A 380 -24.35 -6.09 -11.88
N PRO A 381 -24.31 -7.03 -10.92
CA PRO A 381 -23.07 -7.71 -10.55
C PRO A 381 -22.37 -8.30 -11.78
N GLY A 382 -21.06 -8.09 -11.84
CA GLY A 382 -20.20 -8.64 -12.88
C GLY A 382 -19.54 -9.94 -12.43
N ILE A 383 -18.22 -9.91 -12.36
CA ILE A 383 -17.38 -11.03 -11.92
C ILE A 383 -17.28 -11.02 -10.39
N ASP A 384 -17.18 -12.22 -9.79
CA ASP A 384 -16.92 -12.37 -8.36
C ASP A 384 -15.66 -11.60 -7.91
N ALA A 385 -15.64 -11.26 -6.62
CA ALA A 385 -14.61 -10.43 -6.01
C ALA A 385 -13.18 -10.99 -6.20
N ARG A 386 -12.21 -10.09 -6.10
CA ARG A 386 -10.88 -10.06 -6.75
C ARG A 386 -10.94 -9.54 -8.18
N GLY A 387 -11.86 -10.04 -9.00
CA GLY A 387 -11.99 -9.62 -10.40
C GLY A 387 -10.71 -9.88 -11.23
N ASN A 388 -10.67 -9.33 -12.44
CA ASN A 388 -9.59 -9.62 -13.39
C ASN A 388 -8.42 -8.62 -13.36
N TYR A 389 -8.64 -7.40 -12.86
CA TYR A 389 -7.61 -6.36 -12.87
C TYR A 389 -6.47 -6.66 -11.90
N ILE A 390 -6.79 -7.26 -10.75
CA ILE A 390 -5.78 -7.65 -9.74
C ILE A 390 -4.94 -8.86 -10.18
N LEU A 391 -5.37 -9.62 -11.19
CA LEU A 391 -4.68 -10.80 -11.70
C LEU A 391 -3.75 -10.49 -12.88
N ALA A 392 -3.74 -9.23 -13.34
CA ALA A 392 -2.91 -8.81 -14.45
C ALA A 392 -1.47 -8.61 -13.98
N ALA A 393 -0.57 -9.50 -14.41
CA ALA A 393 0.87 -9.34 -14.21
C ALA A 393 1.37 -8.03 -14.86
N ALA A 394 2.39 -7.44 -14.25
CA ALA A 394 3.10 -6.28 -14.80
C ALA A 394 3.76 -6.57 -16.15
#